data_AF-A0A1R4KSJ5-F1
#
_entry.id   AF-A0A1R4KSJ5-F1
#
_cell.length_a   1.000
_cell.length_b   1.000
_cell.length_c   1.000
_cell.angle_alpha   90.00
_cell.angle_beta   90.00
_cell.angle_gamma   90.00
#
_symmetry.space_group_name_H-M   'P 1'
#
loop_
_entity.id
_entity.type
_entity.pdbx_description
1 polymer ?
#
loop_
_entity_poly.entity_id
_entity_poly.type
_entity_poly.pdbx_seq_one_letter_code
_entity_poly.pdbx_strand_id
1 'polypeptide(L)'
;MNTIKRIGKVATSSFLFIGGLVTMVSCTDDDVMSPTQASTITIENILESKALVQSGTFMGTGTPPLILPGQSFSIEFNAGAGQALSFATMYGWSNDLFFAPENPGINLYNMDGIPVTGDVSAQIKLWDNGTRINETPGMSLMHPGTAEATPGNVMEVNRTDAQGNTYLPASQLMKATLEYNGNSQFTLTIENTSKGTANETPFSPGVWTVSYAPDGDILNKTPIYAKGKPSANGLTNIAEMGDNSMLSKHLQDMTGIFTPLSPVLVVVYSGSEHPFYMKGEKDRGEGLSELAQTGNADVLVAALESKPGVKKVYVLKEAATTVLLPKIGTEAGGQVMQQLDVVKGDRVAIATMYGLSNDWFYASKDNGIDAMQKGDVSDQIQLYDNGTKKDQYPGANIRIDLPEMSLTESKAIEEVPNPNAFTTLPQIIKVTLN
;
A
#
# COMPACT_ATOMS: atom_id res chain seq x y z
N MET A 1 -4.75 57.66 -8.46
CA MET A 1 -5.23 59.00 -8.05
C MET A 1 -5.46 59.84 -9.29
N ASN A 2 -6.64 60.46 -9.37
CA ASN A 2 -7.03 61.58 -10.24
C ASN A 2 -7.14 61.26 -11.75
N THR A 3 -8.22 61.52 -12.49
CA THR A 3 -9.43 62.32 -12.21
C THR A 3 -10.53 61.93 -13.20
N ILE A 4 -11.76 61.90 -12.69
CA ILE A 4 -13.04 61.92 -13.43
C ILE A 4 -13.23 63.31 -14.07
N LYS A 5 -13.98 63.39 -15.18
CA LYS A 5 -15.04 64.40 -15.54
C LYS A 5 -14.98 64.76 -17.05
N ARG A 6 -16.07 65.06 -17.77
CA ARG A 6 -17.53 64.99 -17.60
C ARG A 6 -18.16 65.49 -18.93
N ILE A 7 -19.32 64.92 -19.27
CA ILE A 7 -20.59 65.58 -19.67
C ILE A 7 -20.72 66.34 -21.00
N GLY A 8 -21.83 66.00 -21.67
CA GLY A 8 -22.79 66.90 -22.32
C GLY A 8 -23.58 66.10 -23.35
N LYS A 9 -24.90 66.12 -23.51
CA LYS A 9 -25.99 67.08 -23.21
C LYS A 9 -27.29 66.32 -23.65
N VAL A 10 -28.41 66.30 -22.92
CA VAL A 10 -29.54 67.28 -22.88
C VAL A 10 -30.85 66.66 -23.41
N ALA A 11 -31.94 67.12 -22.77
CA ALA A 11 -33.32 67.23 -23.23
C ALA A 11 -34.28 66.03 -23.08
N THR A 12 -35.01 66.12 -21.97
CA THR A 12 -36.41 65.74 -21.78
C THR A 12 -37.36 66.31 -22.83
N SER A 13 -38.38 65.52 -23.20
CA SER A 13 -39.68 66.04 -23.62
C SER A 13 -40.79 65.02 -23.30
N SER A 14 -41.77 65.47 -22.53
CA SER A 14 -42.97 64.74 -22.13
C SER A 14 -43.99 64.66 -23.26
N PHE A 15 -44.86 63.64 -23.29
CA PHE A 15 -46.32 63.81 -23.38
C PHE A 15 -47.11 62.47 -23.45
N LEU A 16 -48.24 62.49 -22.73
CA LEU A 16 -49.54 61.85 -22.98
C LEU A 16 -49.78 60.33 -22.74
N PHE A 17 -50.67 60.11 -21.76
CA PHE A 17 -51.56 58.98 -21.49
C PHE A 17 -52.26 58.41 -22.72
N ILE A 18 -52.44 57.08 -22.75
CA ILE A 18 -53.69 56.37 -23.14
C ILE A 18 -53.66 55.00 -22.45
N GLY A 19 -54.75 54.67 -21.74
CA GLY A 19 -55.00 53.35 -21.18
C GLY A 19 -55.39 52.36 -22.27
N GLY A 20 -54.82 51.16 -22.19
CA GLY A 20 -55.19 50.01 -23.00
C GLY A 20 -55.08 48.76 -22.15
N LEU A 21 -56.24 48.17 -21.85
CA LEU A 21 -56.37 46.88 -21.20
C LEU A 21 -55.77 45.83 -22.14
N VAL A 22 -54.61 45.25 -21.79
CA VAL A 22 -54.03 44.12 -22.51
C VAL A 22 -54.27 42.86 -21.69
N THR A 23 -55.08 42.00 -22.29
CA THR A 23 -55.40 40.63 -21.91
C THR A 23 -54.14 39.81 -21.61
N MET A 24 -54.11 39.15 -20.45
CA MET A 24 -53.13 38.11 -20.14
C MET A 24 -53.39 36.91 -21.06
N VAL A 25 -52.62 36.81 -22.14
CA VAL A 25 -52.52 35.60 -22.96
C VAL A 25 -51.55 34.68 -22.25
N SER A 26 -52.10 33.63 -21.65
CA SER A 26 -51.40 32.43 -21.21
C SER A 26 -51.24 31.49 -22.41
N CYS A 27 -50.00 31.09 -22.71
CA CYS A 27 -49.50 29.98 -23.55
C CYS A 27 -48.03 30.35 -23.88
N THR A 28 -47.00 29.52 -23.73
CA THR A 28 -46.86 28.05 -23.79
C THR A 28 -45.78 27.58 -22.82
N ASP A 29 -45.81 26.30 -22.42
CA ASP A 29 -44.71 25.61 -21.75
C ASP A 29 -43.42 25.76 -22.57
N ASP A 30 -42.62 26.77 -22.22
CA ASP A 30 -41.21 26.75 -22.55
C ASP A 30 -40.59 25.75 -21.56
N ASP A 31 -40.21 24.58 -22.08
CA ASP A 31 -39.21 23.74 -21.44
C ASP A 31 -37.95 24.60 -21.26
N VAL A 32 -37.87 25.29 -20.13
CA VAL A 32 -36.69 26.04 -19.71
C VAL A 32 -35.62 24.98 -19.49
N MET A 33 -34.87 24.66 -20.55
CA MET A 33 -33.69 23.83 -20.44
C MET A 33 -32.81 24.50 -19.39
N SER A 34 -32.65 23.81 -18.26
CA SER A 34 -31.79 24.31 -17.18
C SER A 34 -30.41 24.56 -17.78
N PRO A 35 -29.82 25.74 -17.58
CA PRO A 35 -28.56 26.09 -18.23
C PRO A 35 -27.48 25.10 -17.80
N THR A 36 -26.79 24.52 -18.79
CA THR A 36 -25.63 23.68 -18.56
C THR A 36 -24.54 24.50 -17.86
N GLN A 37 -24.04 23.98 -16.75
CA GLN A 37 -22.96 24.57 -15.97
C GLN A 37 -21.71 23.70 -16.10
N ALA A 38 -20.58 24.35 -16.37
CA ALA A 38 -19.27 23.71 -16.27
C ALA A 38 -18.92 23.49 -14.79
N SER A 39 -18.58 22.25 -14.44
CA SER A 39 -18.03 21.86 -13.14
C SER A 39 -16.74 21.09 -13.39
N THR A 40 -15.69 21.26 -12.59
CA THR A 40 -14.46 20.47 -12.74
C THR A 40 -14.32 19.52 -11.58
N ILE A 41 -14.22 18.22 -11.86
CA ILE A 41 -13.86 17.23 -10.84
C ILE A 41 -12.35 17.02 -10.82
N THR A 42 -11.77 17.00 -9.63
CA THR A 42 -10.37 16.63 -9.37
C THR A 42 -10.35 15.44 -8.43
N ILE A 43 -9.60 14.41 -8.77
CA ILE A 43 -9.40 13.22 -7.94
C ILE A 43 -7.91 13.04 -7.71
N GLU A 44 -7.52 12.91 -6.45
CA GLU A 44 -6.13 12.82 -6.00
C GLU A 44 -5.94 11.56 -5.13
N ASN A 45 -4.79 10.88 -5.30
CA ASN A 45 -4.30 9.94 -4.30
C ASN A 45 -3.44 10.72 -3.29
N ILE A 46 -3.97 10.96 -2.10
CA ILE A 46 -3.34 11.76 -1.04
C ILE A 46 -2.56 10.92 -0.03
N LEU A 47 -2.53 9.59 -0.20
CA LEU A 47 -1.84 8.66 0.69
C LEU A 47 -0.35 8.99 0.79
N GLU A 48 0.14 9.16 2.01
CA GLU A 48 1.57 9.16 2.33
C GLU A 48 2.05 7.71 2.42
N SER A 49 2.68 7.20 1.36
CA SER A 49 3.01 5.77 1.29
C SER A 49 4.15 5.36 2.23
N LYS A 50 4.18 4.07 2.53
CA LYS A 50 5.18 3.43 3.38
C LYS A 50 5.95 2.37 2.58
N ALA A 51 7.23 2.19 2.92
CA ALA A 51 8.14 1.34 2.16
C ALA A 51 8.03 -0.16 2.51
N LEU A 52 7.42 -0.48 3.65
CA LEU A 52 7.25 -1.84 4.17
C LEU A 52 5.77 -2.16 4.39
N VAL A 53 5.39 -3.40 4.03
CA VAL A 53 4.04 -3.94 4.24
C VAL A 53 3.82 -4.20 5.72
N GLN A 54 4.73 -4.96 6.32
CA GLN A 54 4.71 -5.36 7.72
C GLN A 54 6.13 -5.32 8.29
N SER A 55 6.23 -5.09 9.59
CA SER A 55 7.44 -5.30 10.35
C SER A 55 7.09 -5.72 11.77
N GLY A 56 8.05 -6.34 12.45
CA GLY A 56 7.89 -6.73 13.84
C GLY A 56 9.19 -7.17 14.48
N THR A 57 9.07 -7.69 15.68
CA THR A 57 10.18 -8.25 16.45
C THR A 57 9.93 -9.71 16.76
N PHE A 58 10.99 -10.42 17.12
CA PHE A 58 10.93 -11.76 17.71
C PHE A 58 11.94 -11.86 18.85
N MET A 59 11.72 -12.80 19.76
CA MET A 59 12.62 -13.07 20.88
C MET A 59 12.41 -14.50 21.40
N GLY A 60 13.38 -15.02 22.15
CA GLY A 60 13.22 -16.28 22.87
C GLY A 60 12.34 -16.15 24.12
N THR A 61 11.91 -17.28 24.67
CA THR A 61 11.00 -17.31 25.83
C THR A 61 11.71 -17.26 27.19
N GLY A 62 13.05 -17.24 27.20
CA GLY A 62 13.87 -17.25 28.41
C GLY A 62 14.10 -15.86 29.02
N THR A 63 14.90 -15.81 30.09
CA THR A 63 15.43 -14.57 30.68
C THR A 63 16.95 -14.70 30.84
N PRO A 64 17.77 -13.98 30.06
CA PRO A 64 17.40 -13.06 28.97
C PRO A 64 16.67 -13.78 27.81
N PRO A 65 15.91 -13.05 26.97
CA PRO A 65 15.04 -13.61 25.93
C PRO A 65 15.81 -14.05 24.67
N LEU A 66 16.81 -14.91 24.88
CA LEU A 66 17.65 -15.49 23.85
C LEU A 66 17.00 -16.75 23.27
N ILE A 67 17.28 -17.03 22.00
CA ILE A 67 16.99 -18.31 21.35
C ILE A 67 18.25 -19.17 21.47
N LEU A 68 18.27 -20.06 22.46
CA LEU A 68 19.41 -20.91 22.77
C LEU A 68 19.61 -22.02 21.72
N PRO A 69 20.81 -22.62 21.63
CA PRO A 69 21.04 -23.77 20.76
C PRO A 69 20.03 -24.91 20.96
N GLY A 70 19.39 -25.33 19.87
CA GLY A 70 18.30 -26.32 19.84
C GLY A 70 16.89 -25.75 20.08
N GLN A 71 16.74 -24.44 20.29
CA GLN A 71 15.43 -23.78 20.36
C GLN A 71 14.99 -23.24 19.01
N SER A 72 13.68 -23.08 18.85
CA SER A 72 13.07 -22.49 17.66
C SER A 72 12.06 -21.41 18.04
N PHE A 73 11.76 -20.53 17.09
CA PHE A 73 10.64 -19.60 17.14
C PHE A 73 9.96 -19.52 15.77
N SER A 74 8.75 -19.00 15.74
CA SER A 74 8.02 -18.73 14.51
C SER A 74 7.53 -17.30 14.47
N ILE A 75 7.47 -16.75 13.25
CA ILE A 75 6.75 -15.50 12.96
C ILE A 75 5.70 -15.78 11.88
N GLU A 76 4.55 -15.12 12.00
CA GLU A 76 3.50 -15.12 11.00
C GLU A 76 3.44 -13.74 10.35
N PHE A 77 3.31 -13.72 9.02
CA PHE A 77 3.22 -12.50 8.25
C PHE A 77 2.44 -12.74 6.95
N ASN A 78 1.93 -11.66 6.37
CA ASN A 78 1.30 -11.72 5.04
C ASN A 78 2.25 -11.21 3.95
N ALA A 79 2.24 -11.84 2.79
CA ALA A 79 3.00 -11.38 1.63
C ALA A 79 2.38 -11.87 0.33
N GLY A 80 2.67 -11.18 -0.77
CA GLY A 80 2.39 -11.68 -2.12
C GLY A 80 3.59 -11.65 -3.05
N ALA A 81 3.31 -11.90 -4.32
CA ALA A 81 4.34 -12.10 -5.34
C ALA A 81 5.28 -10.89 -5.47
N GLY A 82 6.57 -11.16 -5.67
CA GLY A 82 7.63 -10.15 -5.77
C GLY A 82 8.13 -9.59 -4.43
N GLN A 83 7.41 -9.83 -3.32
CA GLN A 83 7.84 -9.38 -1.99
C GLN A 83 8.90 -10.29 -1.40
N ALA A 84 9.74 -9.72 -0.53
CA ALA A 84 10.77 -10.43 0.20
C ALA A 84 10.61 -10.25 1.71
N LEU A 85 10.99 -11.29 2.46
CA LEU A 85 11.11 -11.27 3.90
C LEU A 85 12.58 -11.03 4.28
N SER A 86 12.85 -10.02 5.10
CA SER A 86 14.18 -9.79 5.68
C SER A 86 14.10 -9.82 7.20
N PHE A 87 15.17 -10.24 7.86
CA PHE A 87 15.30 -10.22 9.32
C PHE A 87 16.75 -10.01 9.74
N ALA A 88 16.97 -9.62 11.00
CA ALA A 88 18.29 -9.64 11.62
C ALA A 88 18.24 -10.07 13.09
N THR A 89 19.21 -10.88 13.50
CA THR A 89 19.45 -11.27 14.90
C THR A 89 20.95 -11.48 15.13
N MET A 90 21.43 -11.17 16.33
CA MET A 90 22.84 -11.28 16.70
C MET A 90 23.31 -12.75 16.70
N TYR A 91 24.54 -12.98 16.24
CA TYR A 91 25.33 -14.12 16.68
C TYR A 91 25.78 -13.80 18.11
N GLY A 92 25.06 -14.32 19.12
CA GLY A 92 25.16 -13.84 20.50
C GLY A 92 26.51 -14.02 21.18
N TRP A 93 27.37 -14.93 20.70
CA TRP A 93 28.75 -15.09 21.18
C TRP A 93 29.79 -14.56 20.17
N SER A 94 29.50 -13.43 19.52
CA SER A 94 30.43 -12.66 18.68
C SER A 94 30.45 -11.19 19.09
N ASN A 95 31.49 -10.45 18.72
CA ASN A 95 31.59 -9.03 19.08
C ASN A 95 30.51 -8.17 18.41
N ASP A 96 30.26 -8.40 17.12
CA ASP A 96 29.30 -7.65 16.32
C ASP A 96 28.78 -8.42 15.08
N LEU A 97 28.79 -9.76 15.10
CA LEU A 97 28.25 -10.54 13.98
C LEU A 97 26.73 -10.74 14.13
N PHE A 98 26.04 -10.84 12.99
CA PHE A 98 24.60 -11.07 12.95
C PHE A 98 24.18 -11.98 11.78
N PHE A 99 23.07 -12.69 11.96
CA PHE A 99 22.42 -13.46 10.92
C PHE A 99 21.37 -12.62 10.21
N ALA A 100 21.41 -12.61 8.89
CA ALA A 100 20.36 -12.01 8.06
C ALA A 100 20.36 -12.66 6.66
N PRO A 101 19.21 -12.71 5.97
CA PRO A 101 19.18 -13.03 4.55
C PRO A 101 20.00 -12.03 3.72
N GLU A 102 20.57 -12.46 2.60
CA GLU A 102 21.17 -11.55 1.60
C GLU A 102 20.14 -10.51 1.14
N ASN A 103 20.56 -9.26 0.90
CA ASN A 103 19.69 -8.25 0.31
C ASN A 103 19.19 -8.73 -1.10
N PRO A 104 17.89 -8.61 -1.44
CA PRO A 104 16.85 -7.86 -0.75
C PRO A 104 16.02 -8.64 0.30
N GLY A 105 16.34 -9.90 0.56
CA GLY A 105 15.63 -10.76 1.50
C GLY A 105 15.40 -12.16 0.95
N ILE A 106 14.66 -12.97 1.69
CA ILE A 106 14.16 -14.28 1.26
C ILE A 106 13.01 -14.06 0.28
N ASN A 107 13.12 -14.64 -0.92
CA ASN A 107 12.02 -14.65 -1.88
C ASN A 107 10.86 -15.52 -1.37
N LEU A 108 9.65 -14.96 -1.36
CA LEU A 108 8.45 -15.62 -0.83
C LEU A 108 7.62 -16.32 -1.91
N TYR A 109 7.84 -15.96 -3.17
CA TYR A 109 7.21 -16.54 -4.34
C TYR A 109 8.27 -16.80 -5.42
N ASN A 110 8.07 -17.85 -6.21
CA ASN A 110 8.90 -18.10 -7.40
C ASN A 110 8.43 -17.26 -8.60
N MET A 111 9.11 -17.39 -9.74
CA MET A 111 8.79 -16.64 -10.96
C MET A 111 7.40 -16.99 -11.55
N ASP A 112 6.87 -18.16 -11.23
CA ASP A 112 5.54 -18.61 -11.67
C ASP A 112 4.42 -18.12 -10.72
N GLY A 113 4.76 -17.33 -9.69
CA GLY A 113 3.82 -16.84 -8.69
C GLY A 113 3.38 -17.89 -7.67
N ILE A 114 4.12 -19.00 -7.54
CA ILE A 114 3.86 -20.05 -6.55
C ILE A 114 4.61 -19.71 -5.24
N PRO A 115 3.95 -19.79 -4.07
CA PRO A 115 4.59 -19.62 -2.76
C PRO A 115 5.80 -20.54 -2.58
N VAL A 116 6.89 -19.99 -2.05
CA VAL A 116 8.07 -20.76 -1.64
C VAL A 116 7.79 -21.38 -0.28
N THR A 117 7.90 -22.71 -0.19
CA THR A 117 7.75 -23.48 1.05
C THR A 117 8.94 -24.42 1.26
N GLY A 118 9.12 -24.90 2.49
CA GLY A 118 10.24 -25.76 2.88
C GLY A 118 11.48 -24.98 3.30
N ASP A 119 12.64 -25.62 3.19
CA ASP A 119 13.91 -25.12 3.71
C ASP A 119 14.45 -23.96 2.85
N VAL A 120 14.63 -22.79 3.48
CA VAL A 120 15.20 -21.57 2.87
C VAL A 120 16.52 -21.15 3.51
N SER A 121 17.13 -22.01 4.33
CA SER A 121 18.33 -21.71 5.12
C SER A 121 19.52 -21.25 4.28
N ALA A 122 19.61 -21.70 3.02
CA ALA A 122 20.68 -21.31 2.10
C ALA A 122 20.69 -19.81 1.75
N GLN A 123 19.56 -19.10 1.96
CA GLN A 123 19.43 -17.66 1.72
C GLN A 123 19.94 -16.81 2.89
N ILE A 124 20.20 -17.44 4.06
CA ILE A 124 20.69 -16.77 5.26
C ILE A 124 22.21 -16.74 5.23
N LYS A 125 22.77 -15.59 5.59
CA LYS A 125 24.21 -15.33 5.67
C LYS A 125 24.59 -14.88 7.08
N LEU A 126 25.88 -15.00 7.37
CA LEU A 126 26.50 -14.40 8.54
C LEU A 126 27.16 -13.10 8.08
N TRP A 127 26.93 -12.04 8.82
CA TRP A 127 27.40 -10.70 8.53
C TRP A 127 28.23 -10.17 9.68
N ASP A 128 29.27 -9.44 9.34
CA ASP A 128 30.06 -8.61 10.23
C ASP A 128 29.53 -7.17 10.15
N ASN A 129 29.20 -6.57 11.31
CA ASN A 129 28.69 -5.21 11.38
C ASN A 129 29.79 -4.15 11.15
N GLY A 130 31.06 -4.52 11.37
CA GLY A 130 32.24 -3.70 11.16
C GLY A 130 32.50 -2.67 12.26
N THR A 131 31.86 -2.78 13.42
CA THR A 131 32.00 -1.81 14.52
C THR A 131 32.97 -2.28 15.61
N ARG A 132 33.25 -3.58 15.70
CA ARG A 132 34.14 -4.18 16.67
C ARG A 132 35.26 -4.99 16.01
N ILE A 133 36.39 -5.10 16.70
CA ILE A 133 37.46 -6.01 16.29
C ILE A 133 37.01 -7.43 16.68
N ASN A 134 36.88 -8.33 15.71
CA ASN A 134 36.47 -9.70 16.01
C ASN A 134 37.54 -10.46 16.80
N GLU A 135 37.13 -11.02 17.91
CA GLU A 135 37.88 -12.02 18.66
C GLU A 135 37.29 -13.41 18.42
N THR A 136 37.98 -14.46 18.88
CA THR A 136 37.50 -15.83 18.70
C THR A 136 36.11 -16.01 19.34
N PRO A 137 35.09 -16.41 18.57
CA PRO A 137 33.72 -16.48 19.06
C PRO A 137 33.58 -17.58 20.13
N GLY A 138 32.72 -17.35 21.11
CA GLY A 138 32.41 -18.34 22.15
C GLY A 138 31.86 -17.75 23.44
N MET A 139 31.34 -18.62 24.31
CA MET A 139 30.64 -18.22 25.55
C MET A 139 31.47 -17.36 26.52
N SER A 140 32.80 -17.47 26.48
CA SER A 140 33.71 -16.69 27.33
C SER A 140 34.11 -15.34 26.71
N LEU A 141 33.67 -15.03 25.50
CA LEU A 141 33.99 -13.79 24.82
C LEU A 141 33.38 -12.60 25.57
N MET A 142 34.14 -11.51 25.67
CA MET A 142 33.66 -10.26 26.24
C MET A 142 32.89 -9.48 25.17
N HIS A 143 31.62 -9.19 25.44
CA HIS A 143 30.76 -8.43 24.54
C HIS A 143 30.52 -7.00 25.07
N PRO A 144 30.61 -5.96 24.22
CA PRO A 144 30.86 -6.02 22.76
C PRO A 144 32.36 -6.06 22.39
N GLY A 145 33.27 -5.99 23.36
CA GLY A 145 34.72 -6.00 23.11
C GLY A 145 35.27 -4.67 22.60
N THR A 146 36.40 -4.73 21.88
CA THR A 146 37.15 -3.54 21.45
C THR A 146 36.52 -2.91 20.20
N ALA A 147 36.27 -1.60 20.24
CA ALA A 147 35.78 -0.85 19.07
C ALA A 147 36.85 -0.73 17.98
N GLU A 148 36.41 -0.81 16.72
CA GLU A 148 37.23 -0.41 15.59
C GLU A 148 37.58 1.08 15.69
N ALA A 149 38.81 1.45 15.35
CA ALA A 149 39.25 2.86 15.36
C ALA A 149 38.47 3.72 14.34
N THR A 150 38.00 3.07 13.26
CA THR A 150 37.09 3.65 12.28
C THR A 150 36.10 2.55 11.90
N PRO A 151 34.80 2.70 12.20
CA PRO A 151 33.80 1.69 11.84
C PRO A 151 33.86 1.37 10.33
N GLY A 152 33.88 0.08 10.05
CA GLY A 152 33.85 -0.47 8.70
C GLY A 152 32.45 -0.52 8.09
N ASN A 153 32.35 -1.27 7.01
CA ASN A 153 31.10 -1.56 6.34
C ASN A 153 30.57 -2.92 6.79
N VAL A 154 29.26 -3.13 6.63
CA VAL A 154 28.65 -4.45 6.76
C VAL A 154 29.18 -5.38 5.66
N MET A 155 29.81 -6.48 6.05
CA MET A 155 30.46 -7.44 5.15
C MET A 155 30.02 -8.88 5.45
N GLU A 156 29.95 -9.72 4.43
CA GLU A 156 29.62 -11.14 4.60
C GLU A 156 30.80 -11.89 5.23
N VAL A 157 30.55 -12.67 6.28
CA VAL A 157 31.50 -13.63 6.84
C VAL A 157 31.34 -14.96 6.12
N ASN A 158 32.07 -15.11 5.02
CA ASN A 158 32.07 -16.37 4.26
C ASN A 158 33.18 -17.29 4.78
N ARG A 159 32.85 -18.12 5.76
CA ARG A 159 33.72 -19.11 6.43
C ARG A 159 34.83 -18.53 7.31
N THR A 160 35.35 -17.35 7.01
CA THR A 160 36.41 -16.70 7.79
C THR A 160 36.17 -15.20 7.84
N ASP A 161 36.37 -14.59 9.01
CA ASP A 161 36.31 -13.13 9.19
C ASP A 161 37.66 -12.45 8.84
N ALA A 162 37.74 -11.13 9.02
CA ALA A 162 38.96 -10.38 8.73
C ALA A 162 40.14 -10.71 9.68
N GLN A 163 39.85 -11.26 10.85
CA GLN A 163 40.82 -11.60 11.89
C GLN A 163 41.28 -13.07 11.81
N GLY A 164 40.69 -13.86 10.92
CA GLY A 164 41.06 -15.26 10.68
C GLY A 164 40.26 -16.28 11.50
N ASN A 165 39.22 -15.85 12.24
CA ASN A 165 38.35 -16.78 12.96
C ASN A 165 37.48 -17.53 11.95
N THR A 166 37.28 -18.83 12.17
CA THR A 166 36.54 -19.69 11.25
C THR A 166 35.11 -19.95 11.71
N TYR A 167 34.19 -19.93 10.74
CA TYR A 167 32.76 -20.14 10.94
C TYR A 167 32.22 -21.23 10.01
N LEU A 168 31.29 -22.03 10.52
CA LEU A 168 30.42 -22.83 9.68
C LEU A 168 29.51 -21.92 8.83
N PRO A 169 28.98 -22.42 7.69
CA PRO A 169 27.99 -21.69 6.92
C PRO A 169 26.77 -21.39 7.79
N ALA A 170 26.15 -20.23 7.62
CA ALA A 170 24.98 -19.83 8.42
C ALA A 170 23.85 -20.87 8.37
N SER A 171 23.64 -21.55 7.24
CA SER A 171 22.66 -22.62 7.09
C SER A 171 22.93 -23.88 7.93
N GLN A 172 24.12 -24.02 8.52
CA GLN A 172 24.45 -25.09 9.48
C GLN A 172 24.27 -24.65 10.94
N LEU A 173 24.03 -23.36 11.18
CA LEU A 173 23.83 -22.78 12.51
C LEU A 173 22.38 -22.32 12.72
N MET A 174 21.72 -21.93 11.64
CA MET A 174 20.34 -21.46 11.61
C MET A 174 19.60 -22.20 10.50
N LYS A 175 18.55 -22.92 10.88
CA LYS A 175 17.62 -23.52 9.93
C LYS A 175 16.37 -22.65 9.83
N ALA A 176 15.98 -22.30 8.63
CA ALA A 176 14.79 -21.52 8.33
C ALA A 176 13.87 -22.27 7.39
N THR A 177 12.61 -22.43 7.79
CA THR A 177 11.60 -23.16 7.02
C THR A 177 10.38 -22.26 6.81
N LEU A 178 9.93 -22.14 5.57
CA LEU A 178 8.69 -21.43 5.21
C LEU A 178 7.54 -22.42 5.06
N GLU A 179 6.40 -22.05 5.63
CA GLU A 179 5.10 -22.66 5.37
C GLU A 179 4.17 -21.60 4.80
N TYR A 180 3.33 -21.98 3.83
CA TYR A 180 2.28 -21.12 3.29
C TYR A 180 0.94 -21.60 3.84
N ASN A 181 0.31 -20.77 4.67
CA ASN A 181 -0.92 -21.11 5.39
C ASN A 181 -2.17 -20.73 4.57
N GLY A 182 -1.96 -20.21 3.37
CA GLY A 182 -2.98 -19.68 2.50
C GLY A 182 -3.35 -18.23 2.77
N ASN A 183 -4.17 -17.67 1.88
CA ASN A 183 -4.62 -16.29 1.86
C ASN A 183 -3.51 -15.25 2.13
N SER A 184 -2.38 -15.37 1.44
CA SER A 184 -1.17 -14.55 1.63
C SER A 184 -0.40 -14.73 2.93
N GLN A 185 -0.84 -15.59 3.85
CA GLN A 185 -0.17 -15.82 5.11
C GLN A 185 0.96 -16.85 4.97
N PHE A 186 2.11 -16.53 5.56
CA PHE A 186 3.25 -17.42 5.73
C PHE A 186 3.60 -17.56 7.21
N THR A 187 4.16 -18.72 7.55
CA THR A 187 4.90 -18.93 8.79
C THR A 187 6.38 -19.11 8.43
N LEU A 188 7.26 -18.30 9.00
CA LEU A 188 8.69 -18.60 9.03
C LEU A 188 9.03 -19.21 10.39
N THR A 189 9.51 -20.45 10.39
CA THR A 189 10.12 -21.06 11.57
C THR A 189 11.64 -21.00 11.47
N ILE A 190 12.28 -20.41 12.48
CA ILE A 190 13.73 -20.40 12.63
C ILE A 190 14.11 -21.29 13.81
N GLU A 191 15.00 -22.25 13.57
CA GLU A 191 15.63 -23.10 14.57
C GLU A 191 17.12 -22.77 14.69
N ASN A 192 17.60 -22.60 15.92
CA ASN A 192 19.02 -22.50 16.22
C ASN A 192 19.63 -23.89 16.22
N THR A 193 20.25 -24.28 15.12
CA THR A 193 20.87 -25.59 14.90
C THR A 193 22.35 -25.63 15.27
N SER A 194 22.87 -24.57 15.90
CA SER A 194 24.29 -24.46 16.26
C SER A 194 24.76 -25.42 17.37
N LYS A 195 23.83 -26.12 18.03
CA LYS A 195 24.11 -27.02 19.17
C LYS A 195 25.12 -28.12 18.79
N GLY A 196 26.18 -28.23 19.58
CA GLY A 196 27.25 -29.22 19.41
C GLY A 196 28.20 -28.92 18.25
N THR A 197 28.06 -27.77 17.60
CA THR A 197 29.00 -27.33 16.55
C THR A 197 30.17 -26.54 17.15
N ALA A 198 31.23 -26.33 16.36
CA ALA A 198 32.33 -25.45 16.75
C ALA A 198 31.94 -23.97 16.86
N ASN A 199 30.78 -23.59 16.31
CA ASN A 199 30.21 -22.24 16.33
C ASN A 199 28.85 -22.23 17.05
N GLU A 200 28.72 -23.03 18.12
CA GLU A 200 27.55 -22.97 19.01
C GLU A 200 27.37 -21.54 19.50
N THR A 201 26.16 -20.98 19.42
CA THR A 201 25.86 -19.61 19.84
C THR A 201 24.36 -19.44 20.11
N PRO A 202 23.94 -18.62 21.09
CA PRO A 202 22.56 -18.14 21.16
C PRO A 202 22.28 -17.12 20.06
N PHE A 203 21.00 -16.92 19.73
CA PHE A 203 20.54 -15.77 18.94
C PHE A 203 19.85 -14.75 19.85
N SER A 204 20.01 -13.47 19.57
CA SER A 204 19.34 -12.40 20.32
C SER A 204 17.89 -12.21 19.89
N PRO A 205 17.11 -11.38 20.62
CA PRO A 205 15.97 -10.70 20.02
C PRO A 205 16.34 -10.04 18.69
N GLY A 206 15.41 -10.02 17.75
CA GLY A 206 15.64 -9.52 16.40
C GLY A 206 14.45 -8.78 15.84
N VAL A 207 14.58 -8.35 14.59
CA VAL A 207 13.54 -7.68 13.80
C VAL A 207 13.27 -8.44 12.51
N TRP A 208 12.08 -8.26 11.94
CA TRP A 208 11.73 -8.75 10.62
C TRP A 208 10.89 -7.72 9.85
N THR A 209 10.89 -7.83 8.52
CA THR A 209 10.19 -6.92 7.61
C THR A 209 9.69 -7.67 6.37
N VAL A 210 8.54 -7.25 5.83
CA VAL A 210 8.04 -7.65 4.50
C VAL A 210 8.05 -6.42 3.60
N SER A 211 8.72 -6.51 2.47
CA SER A 211 8.88 -5.40 1.52
C SER A 211 7.63 -5.18 0.65
N TYR A 212 7.40 -3.95 0.22
CA TYR A 212 6.56 -3.71 -0.97
C TYR A 212 7.34 -3.99 -2.27
N ALA A 213 6.63 -4.52 -3.27
CA ALA A 213 7.16 -4.75 -4.62
C ALA A 213 6.12 -4.38 -5.71
N PRO A 214 5.66 -3.13 -5.79
CA PRO A 214 4.78 -2.70 -6.87
C PRO A 214 5.48 -2.93 -8.21
N ASP A 215 4.74 -3.45 -9.18
CA ASP A 215 5.25 -3.83 -10.51
C ASP A 215 6.42 -4.84 -10.48
N GLY A 216 6.60 -5.55 -9.36
CA GLY A 216 7.63 -6.58 -9.19
C GLY A 216 9.01 -6.07 -8.78
N ASP A 217 9.21 -4.76 -8.59
CA ASP A 217 10.48 -4.22 -8.05
C ASP A 217 10.32 -3.79 -6.59
N ILE A 218 11.21 -4.27 -5.73
CA ILE A 218 11.18 -4.00 -4.30
C ILE A 218 11.50 -2.51 -4.04
N LEU A 219 10.60 -1.80 -3.36
CA LEU A 219 10.76 -0.37 -3.05
C LEU A 219 11.96 -0.09 -2.15
N ASN A 220 12.12 -0.87 -1.08
CA ASN A 220 13.26 -0.77 -0.18
C ASN A 220 13.97 -2.12 -0.10
N LYS A 221 15.09 -2.25 -0.83
CA LYS A 221 15.88 -3.47 -0.96
C LYS A 221 16.76 -3.75 0.27
N THR A 222 16.93 -2.77 1.16
CA THR A 222 17.89 -2.83 2.26
C THR A 222 17.32 -2.19 3.54
N PRO A 223 16.13 -2.61 4.03
CA PRO A 223 15.48 -1.93 5.14
C PRO A 223 16.19 -2.12 6.49
N ILE A 224 16.96 -3.20 6.64
CA ILE A 224 17.67 -3.58 7.86
C ILE A 224 19.16 -3.21 7.77
N TYR A 225 19.81 -3.58 6.66
CA TYR A 225 21.21 -3.32 6.39
C TYR A 225 21.45 -3.28 4.89
N ALA A 226 22.56 -2.66 4.46
CA ALA A 226 23.03 -2.67 3.09
C ALA A 226 24.46 -3.20 3.02
N LYS A 227 24.68 -4.27 2.24
CA LYS A 227 26.01 -4.83 1.99
C LYS A 227 26.99 -3.77 1.49
N GLY A 228 28.18 -3.72 2.10
CA GLY A 228 29.23 -2.77 1.73
C GLY A 228 28.95 -1.32 2.14
N LYS A 229 28.01 -1.09 3.08
CA LYS A 229 27.75 0.22 3.70
C LYS A 229 27.90 0.14 5.23
N PRO A 230 28.18 1.25 5.91
CA PRO A 230 28.17 1.28 7.37
C PRO A 230 26.78 0.92 7.91
N SER A 231 26.75 0.28 9.06
CA SER A 231 25.50 0.00 9.78
C SER A 231 24.78 1.29 10.16
N ALA A 232 23.46 1.29 10.13
CA ALA A 232 22.63 2.44 10.42
C ALA A 232 21.38 2.05 11.22
N ASN A 233 20.61 3.06 11.66
CA ASN A 233 19.25 2.91 12.17
C ASN A 233 19.06 1.91 13.32
N GLY A 234 20.12 1.65 14.11
CA GLY A 234 20.07 0.74 15.26
C GLY A 234 20.49 -0.70 14.98
N LEU A 235 21.02 -1.03 13.78
CA LEU A 235 21.57 -2.37 13.52
C LEU A 235 22.73 -2.71 14.47
N THR A 236 23.60 -1.74 14.77
CA THR A 236 24.71 -1.91 15.72
C THR A 236 24.23 -2.36 17.09
N ASN A 237 23.08 -1.88 17.57
CA ASN A 237 22.52 -2.28 18.86
C ASN A 237 22.16 -3.78 18.88
N ILE A 238 21.65 -4.31 17.76
CA ILE A 238 21.39 -5.75 17.62
C ILE A 238 22.72 -6.48 17.54
N ALA A 239 23.61 -6.08 16.63
CA ALA A 239 24.86 -6.77 16.37
C ALA A 239 25.77 -6.87 17.60
N GLU A 240 25.82 -5.84 18.44
CA GLU A 240 26.74 -5.79 19.59
C GLU A 240 26.12 -6.29 20.90
N MET A 241 24.80 -6.13 21.09
CA MET A 241 24.15 -6.33 22.39
C MET A 241 22.80 -7.05 22.30
N GLY A 242 22.32 -7.36 21.10
CA GLY A 242 21.01 -7.97 20.91
C GLY A 242 19.82 -7.07 21.21
N ASP A 243 20.03 -5.74 21.28
CA ASP A 243 18.97 -4.76 21.52
C ASP A 243 18.33 -4.33 20.19
N ASN A 244 17.09 -4.76 19.98
CA ASN A 244 16.32 -4.49 18.76
C ASN A 244 15.43 -3.23 18.85
N SER A 245 15.43 -2.48 19.95
CA SER A 245 14.48 -1.40 20.20
C SER A 245 14.55 -0.28 19.16
N MET A 246 15.76 0.22 18.87
CA MET A 246 15.96 1.32 17.91
C MET A 246 15.59 0.90 16.48
N LEU A 247 16.08 -0.25 16.04
CA LEU A 247 15.81 -0.73 14.69
C LEU A 247 14.33 -1.09 14.52
N SER A 248 13.70 -1.71 15.51
CA SER A 248 12.25 -1.97 15.49
C SER A 248 11.45 -0.68 15.32
N LYS A 249 11.82 0.39 16.06
CA LYS A 249 11.13 1.67 15.95
C LYS A 249 11.28 2.29 14.56
N HIS A 250 12.49 2.26 14.01
CA HIS A 250 12.75 2.75 12.65
C HIS A 250 11.93 1.98 11.59
N LEU A 251 11.89 0.65 11.68
CA LEU A 251 11.13 -0.19 10.75
C LEU A 251 9.62 0.04 10.85
N GLN A 252 9.10 0.22 12.07
CA GLN A 252 7.68 0.58 12.28
C GLN A 252 7.33 1.91 11.63
N ASP A 253 8.21 2.92 11.67
CA ASP A 253 7.96 4.23 11.04
C ASP A 253 7.90 4.16 9.50
N MET A 254 8.55 3.14 8.92
CA MET A 254 8.53 2.85 7.48
C MET A 254 7.45 1.83 7.08
N THR A 255 6.68 1.31 8.03
CA THR A 255 5.65 0.29 7.81
C THR A 255 4.26 0.92 7.69
N GLY A 256 3.47 0.45 6.72
CA GLY A 256 2.08 0.86 6.55
C GLY A 256 1.60 0.64 5.13
N ILE A 257 0.72 1.52 4.66
CA ILE A 257 0.02 1.32 3.38
C ILE A 257 0.79 1.91 2.21
N PHE A 258 0.87 1.15 1.13
CA PHE A 258 1.16 1.61 -0.22
C PHE A 258 0.03 1.09 -1.10
N THR A 259 -0.66 1.95 -1.84
CA THR A 259 -1.64 1.48 -2.84
C THR A 259 -1.78 2.53 -3.94
N PRO A 260 -1.63 2.15 -5.22
CA PRO A 260 -2.08 2.99 -6.32
C PRO A 260 -3.61 2.90 -6.46
N LEU A 261 -4.23 3.92 -7.06
CA LEU A 261 -5.61 3.83 -7.52
C LEU A 261 -5.59 3.59 -9.04
N SER A 262 -6.42 2.67 -9.53
CA SER A 262 -6.55 2.44 -10.98
C SER A 262 -6.98 3.73 -11.73
N PRO A 263 -7.06 3.71 -13.08
CA PRO A 263 -7.80 4.75 -13.78
C PRO A 263 -9.17 4.97 -13.12
N VAL A 264 -9.53 6.25 -12.96
CA VAL A 264 -10.76 6.63 -12.26
C VAL A 264 -11.90 6.68 -13.27
N LEU A 265 -12.92 5.86 -13.05
CA LEU A 265 -14.17 5.92 -13.79
C LEU A 265 -15.04 7.03 -13.19
N VAL A 266 -15.49 7.96 -14.03
CA VAL A 266 -16.42 9.03 -13.64
C VAL A 266 -17.64 8.98 -14.54
N VAL A 267 -18.84 8.99 -13.95
CA VAL A 267 -20.12 8.96 -14.67
C VAL A 267 -20.97 10.15 -14.28
N VAL A 268 -21.44 10.89 -15.27
CA VAL A 268 -22.50 11.90 -15.10
C VAL A 268 -23.82 11.27 -15.53
N TYR A 269 -24.81 11.28 -14.65
CA TYR A 269 -26.10 10.66 -14.90
C TYR A 269 -27.26 11.39 -14.22
N SER A 270 -28.48 11.09 -14.63
CA SER A 270 -29.73 11.51 -13.98
C SER A 270 -30.52 10.29 -13.57
N GLY A 271 -30.97 10.22 -12.32
CA GLY A 271 -31.75 9.09 -11.80
C GLY A 271 -31.61 8.93 -10.29
N SER A 272 -32.35 7.98 -9.73
CA SER A 272 -32.34 7.64 -8.30
C SER A 272 -31.50 6.40 -7.96
N GLU A 273 -30.95 5.72 -8.97
CA GLU A 273 -30.20 4.48 -8.82
C GLU A 273 -28.73 4.69 -9.13
N HIS A 274 -27.87 4.10 -8.29
CA HIS A 274 -26.43 4.19 -8.48
C HIS A 274 -25.97 3.33 -9.66
N PRO A 275 -25.13 3.88 -10.57
CA PRO A 275 -24.86 3.24 -11.85
C PRO A 275 -23.98 1.99 -11.76
N PHE A 276 -23.13 1.89 -10.73
CA PHE A 276 -22.15 0.81 -10.57
C PHE A 276 -22.69 -0.38 -9.77
N TYR A 277 -23.39 -0.14 -8.66
CA TYR A 277 -23.82 -1.16 -7.71
C TYR A 277 -25.04 -0.71 -6.91
N MET A 278 -25.67 -1.63 -6.18
CA MET A 278 -26.55 -1.31 -5.05
C MET A 278 -26.10 -2.10 -3.82
N LYS A 279 -26.15 -1.47 -2.64
CA LYS A 279 -25.69 -2.09 -1.40
C LYS A 279 -26.52 -3.35 -1.09
N GLY A 280 -25.85 -4.46 -0.78
CA GLY A 280 -26.51 -5.74 -0.51
C GLY A 280 -26.86 -6.55 -1.76
N GLU A 281 -26.60 -6.04 -2.98
CA GLU A 281 -26.63 -6.82 -4.21
C GLU A 281 -25.27 -7.45 -4.49
N LYS A 282 -25.27 -8.58 -5.21
CA LYS A 282 -24.05 -9.13 -5.79
C LYS A 282 -23.58 -8.26 -6.96
N ASP A 283 -22.31 -8.40 -7.34
CA ASP A 283 -21.83 -7.88 -8.61
C ASP A 283 -22.75 -8.31 -9.76
N ARG A 284 -23.07 -7.37 -10.65
CA ARG A 284 -24.06 -7.55 -11.72
C ARG A 284 -23.50 -8.30 -12.93
N GLY A 285 -22.21 -8.61 -12.95
CA GLY A 285 -21.52 -9.15 -14.12
C GLY A 285 -21.42 -8.14 -15.27
N GLU A 286 -21.54 -6.85 -14.94
CA GLU A 286 -21.53 -5.74 -15.91
C GLU A 286 -20.14 -5.09 -16.05
N GLY A 287 -19.10 -5.64 -15.43
CA GLY A 287 -17.73 -5.13 -15.53
C GLY A 287 -17.16 -4.49 -14.25
N LEU A 288 -17.94 -4.39 -13.17
CA LEU A 288 -17.45 -3.80 -11.92
C LEU A 288 -16.40 -4.69 -11.24
N SER A 289 -16.55 -6.01 -11.31
CA SER A 289 -15.53 -6.95 -10.82
C SER A 289 -14.19 -6.80 -11.55
N GLU A 290 -14.20 -6.55 -12.86
CA GLU A 290 -13.00 -6.33 -13.67
C GLU A 290 -12.28 -5.04 -13.26
N LEU A 291 -13.06 -3.98 -13.01
CA LEU A 291 -12.52 -2.74 -12.45
C LEU A 291 -11.91 -2.98 -11.08
N ALA A 292 -12.64 -3.65 -10.19
CA ALA A 292 -12.22 -3.88 -8.81
C ALA A 292 -11.02 -4.84 -8.69
N GLN A 293 -10.86 -5.79 -9.60
CA GLN A 293 -9.78 -6.78 -9.55
C GLN A 293 -8.54 -6.40 -10.37
N THR A 294 -8.72 -5.65 -11.44
CA THR A 294 -7.63 -5.39 -12.40
C THR A 294 -7.43 -3.91 -12.72
N GLY A 295 -8.35 -3.05 -12.28
CA GLY A 295 -8.38 -1.64 -12.66
C GLY A 295 -8.89 -1.40 -14.08
N ASN A 296 -9.36 -2.44 -14.79
CA ASN A 296 -9.90 -2.31 -16.14
C ASN A 296 -11.39 -1.98 -16.11
N ALA A 297 -11.75 -0.78 -16.58
CA ALA A 297 -13.12 -0.30 -16.62
C ALA A 297 -13.84 -0.57 -17.96
N ASP A 298 -13.20 -1.13 -18.97
CA ASP A 298 -13.72 -1.16 -20.36
C ASP A 298 -15.08 -1.85 -20.47
N VAL A 299 -15.25 -2.99 -19.79
CA VAL A 299 -16.53 -3.73 -19.75
C VAL A 299 -17.61 -2.91 -19.08
N LEU A 300 -17.28 -2.27 -17.95
CA LEU A 300 -18.21 -1.43 -17.19
C LEU A 300 -18.62 -0.18 -17.98
N VAL A 301 -17.68 0.45 -18.69
CA VAL A 301 -17.97 1.59 -19.57
C VAL A 301 -19.00 1.21 -20.63
N ALA A 302 -18.80 0.08 -21.34
CA ALA A 302 -19.72 -0.37 -22.38
C ALA A 302 -21.13 -0.64 -21.82
N ALA A 303 -21.24 -1.24 -20.62
CA ALA A 303 -22.52 -1.43 -19.95
C ALA A 303 -23.19 -0.09 -19.61
N LEU A 304 -22.44 0.85 -19.02
CA LEU A 304 -22.95 2.15 -18.58
C LEU A 304 -23.45 3.03 -19.72
N GLU A 305 -22.77 3.04 -20.87
CA GLU A 305 -23.18 3.83 -22.04
C GLU A 305 -24.53 3.40 -22.61
N SER A 306 -24.98 2.17 -22.29
CA SER A 306 -26.29 1.67 -22.68
C SER A 306 -27.40 1.96 -21.66
N LYS A 307 -27.06 2.42 -20.45
CA LYS A 307 -28.03 2.59 -19.35
C LYS A 307 -28.84 3.89 -19.52
N PRO A 308 -30.18 3.83 -19.32
CA PRO A 308 -31.01 5.03 -19.27
C PRO A 308 -30.52 6.01 -18.21
N GLY A 309 -30.51 7.30 -18.55
CA GLY A 309 -30.11 8.37 -17.64
C GLY A 309 -28.60 8.61 -17.54
N VAL A 310 -27.74 7.72 -18.05
CA VAL A 310 -26.30 8.00 -18.17
C VAL A 310 -26.09 9.01 -19.30
N LYS A 311 -25.37 10.09 -19.01
CA LYS A 311 -25.10 11.18 -19.96
C LYS A 311 -23.68 11.14 -20.51
N LYS A 312 -22.71 10.91 -19.63
CA LYS A 312 -21.28 10.85 -19.95
C LYS A 312 -20.56 9.86 -19.05
N VAL A 313 -19.59 9.16 -19.64
CA VAL A 313 -18.67 8.25 -18.96
C VAL A 313 -17.25 8.69 -19.32
N TYR A 314 -16.38 8.82 -18.32
CA TYR A 314 -14.98 9.19 -18.48
C TYR A 314 -14.09 8.16 -17.79
N VAL A 315 -13.02 7.73 -18.47
CA VAL A 315 -11.94 6.94 -17.87
C VAL A 315 -10.72 7.82 -17.75
N LEU A 316 -10.44 8.27 -16.54
CA LEU A 316 -9.37 9.23 -16.26
C LEU A 316 -8.09 8.48 -15.89
N LYS A 317 -7.08 8.62 -16.75
CA LYS A 317 -5.75 8.03 -16.56
C LYS A 317 -4.77 9.14 -16.20
N GLU A 318 -3.92 8.92 -15.20
CA GLU A 318 -2.80 9.82 -14.96
C GLU A 318 -1.83 9.75 -16.15
N ALA A 319 -1.37 10.89 -16.66
CA ALA A 319 -0.66 10.94 -17.93
C ALA A 319 0.69 10.20 -17.91
N ALA A 320 1.39 10.17 -16.77
CA ALA A 320 2.72 9.59 -16.66
C ALA A 320 2.70 8.09 -16.33
N THR A 321 1.75 7.68 -15.50
CA THR A 321 1.75 6.40 -14.78
C THR A 321 0.52 5.56 -15.10
N THR A 322 -0.49 6.14 -15.75
CA THR A 322 -1.84 5.59 -16.02
C THR A 322 -2.71 5.33 -14.78
N VAL A 323 -2.10 5.13 -13.60
CA VAL A 323 -2.70 4.94 -12.29
C VAL A 323 -2.36 6.11 -11.37
N LEU A 324 -3.18 6.46 -10.39
CA LEU A 324 -2.82 7.50 -9.42
C LEU A 324 -1.94 6.87 -8.32
N LEU A 325 -0.63 7.05 -8.45
CA LEU A 325 0.32 6.61 -7.43
C LEU A 325 0.11 7.37 -6.10
N PRO A 326 0.39 6.75 -4.94
CA PRO A 326 0.43 7.51 -3.69
C PRO A 326 1.65 8.43 -3.68
N LYS A 327 1.75 9.31 -2.67
CA LYS A 327 2.98 10.09 -2.45
C LYS A 327 4.11 9.15 -2.05
N ILE A 328 5.26 9.27 -2.72
CA ILE A 328 6.46 8.46 -2.47
C ILE A 328 7.60 9.40 -2.10
N GLY A 329 8.03 9.37 -0.84
CA GLY A 329 9.06 10.29 -0.35
C GLY A 329 8.64 11.76 -0.51
N THR A 330 9.32 12.50 -1.40
CA THR A 330 8.98 13.91 -1.70
C THR A 330 8.12 14.07 -2.96
N GLU A 331 7.84 12.99 -3.68
CA GLU A 331 7.03 13.02 -4.90
C GLU A 331 5.55 13.16 -4.54
N ALA A 332 4.86 14.05 -5.26
CA ALA A 332 3.43 14.23 -5.09
C ALA A 332 2.67 12.99 -5.56
N GLY A 333 1.53 12.73 -4.93
CA GLY A 333 0.63 11.67 -5.36
C GLY A 333 -0.04 12.03 -6.68
N GLY A 334 -0.51 11.00 -7.37
CA GLY A 334 -1.12 11.13 -8.67
C GLY A 334 -2.48 11.81 -8.61
N GLN A 335 -2.79 12.54 -9.68
CA GLN A 335 -4.06 13.27 -9.80
C GLN A 335 -4.62 13.23 -11.22
N VAL A 336 -5.94 13.35 -11.33
CA VAL A 336 -6.66 13.53 -12.59
C VAL A 336 -7.70 14.62 -12.45
N MET A 337 -7.97 15.33 -13.56
CA MET A 337 -8.98 16.38 -13.65
C MET A 337 -9.85 16.19 -14.87
N GLN A 338 -11.14 16.48 -14.74
CA GLN A 338 -12.09 16.43 -15.85
C GLN A 338 -13.13 17.54 -15.73
N GLN A 339 -13.35 18.26 -16.84
CA GLN A 339 -14.49 19.17 -16.95
C GLN A 339 -15.77 18.37 -17.22
N LEU A 340 -16.82 18.68 -16.48
CA LEU A 340 -18.13 18.08 -16.55
C LEU A 340 -19.14 19.13 -17.02
N ASP A 341 -19.95 18.77 -17.99
CA ASP A 341 -21.13 19.53 -18.42
C ASP A 341 -22.34 18.97 -17.68
N VAL A 342 -22.86 19.72 -16.70
CA VAL A 342 -23.89 19.25 -15.77
C VAL A 342 -25.06 20.22 -15.70
N VAL A 343 -26.24 19.71 -15.39
CA VAL A 343 -27.43 20.51 -15.07
C VAL A 343 -27.95 20.15 -13.68
N LYS A 344 -28.80 21.02 -13.11
CA LYS A 344 -29.44 20.76 -11.82
C LYS A 344 -30.19 19.42 -11.86
N GLY A 345 -29.92 18.57 -10.87
CA GLY A 345 -30.49 17.22 -10.76
C GLY A 345 -29.56 16.12 -11.26
N ASP A 346 -28.46 16.48 -11.92
CA ASP A 346 -27.43 15.50 -12.29
C ASP A 346 -26.65 15.01 -11.08
N ARG A 347 -26.16 13.78 -11.19
CA ARG A 347 -25.33 13.09 -10.22
C ARG A 347 -24.00 12.74 -10.87
N VAL A 348 -22.96 12.72 -10.04
CA VAL A 348 -21.63 12.24 -10.42
C VAL A 348 -21.32 10.99 -9.59
N ALA A 349 -21.10 9.86 -10.26
CA ALA A 349 -20.59 8.68 -9.62
C ALA A 349 -19.12 8.48 -9.99
N ILE A 350 -18.30 8.03 -9.04
CA ILE A 350 -16.91 7.65 -9.30
C ILE A 350 -16.64 6.21 -8.87
N ALA A 351 -15.73 5.53 -9.57
CA ALA A 351 -15.21 4.23 -9.17
C ALA A 351 -13.72 4.09 -9.50
N THR A 352 -12.93 3.51 -8.59
CA THR A 352 -11.52 3.20 -8.82
C THR A 352 -11.06 2.05 -7.92
N MET A 353 -10.23 1.15 -8.44
CA MET A 353 -9.64 0.04 -7.68
C MET A 353 -8.73 0.55 -6.56
N TYR A 354 -8.74 -0.14 -5.43
CA TYR A 354 -7.63 -0.14 -4.48
C TYR A 354 -6.55 -1.11 -5.01
N GLY A 355 -5.45 -0.61 -5.58
CA GLY A 355 -4.60 -1.41 -6.48
C GLY A 355 -3.91 -2.63 -5.85
N LEU A 356 -3.67 -2.64 -4.54
CA LEU A 356 -3.08 -3.78 -3.81
C LEU A 356 -4.09 -4.58 -2.97
N SER A 357 -5.34 -4.63 -3.40
CA SER A 357 -6.35 -5.58 -2.93
C SER A 357 -6.71 -6.56 -4.04
N ASN A 358 -7.51 -7.58 -3.71
CA ASN A 358 -7.99 -8.52 -4.70
C ASN A 358 -9.18 -7.99 -5.49
N ASP A 359 -10.12 -7.32 -4.82
CA ASP A 359 -11.35 -6.79 -5.43
C ASP A 359 -11.96 -5.62 -4.64
N TRP A 360 -11.15 -4.90 -3.86
CA TRP A 360 -11.63 -3.66 -3.21
C TRP A 360 -11.59 -2.49 -4.18
N PHE A 361 -12.62 -1.65 -4.11
CA PHE A 361 -12.72 -0.45 -4.93
C PHE A 361 -13.34 0.71 -4.14
N TYR A 362 -12.86 1.92 -4.40
CA TYR A 362 -13.53 3.13 -3.97
C TYR A 362 -14.68 3.42 -4.91
N ALA A 363 -15.83 3.81 -4.35
CA ALA A 363 -16.94 4.35 -5.10
C ALA A 363 -17.66 5.48 -4.36
N SER A 364 -18.37 6.33 -5.10
CA SER A 364 -19.33 7.25 -4.49
C SER A 364 -20.43 6.48 -3.77
N LYS A 365 -20.77 6.90 -2.55
CA LYS A 365 -21.83 6.30 -1.73
C LYS A 365 -23.23 6.65 -2.24
N ASP A 366 -24.22 5.93 -1.74
CA ASP A 366 -25.64 6.16 -1.99
C ASP A 366 -25.93 6.31 -3.51
N ASN A 367 -26.61 7.38 -3.91
CA ASN A 367 -26.91 7.69 -5.31
C ASN A 367 -25.91 8.69 -5.91
N GLY A 368 -24.61 8.55 -5.62
CA GLY A 368 -23.56 9.41 -6.17
C GLY A 368 -23.48 10.78 -5.49
N ILE A 369 -22.73 11.70 -6.06
CA ILE A 369 -22.52 13.09 -5.60
C ILE A 369 -23.46 14.03 -6.36
N ASP A 370 -24.00 15.07 -5.70
CA ASP A 370 -24.71 16.13 -6.43
C ASP A 370 -23.75 16.88 -7.37
N ALA A 371 -24.02 16.86 -8.67
CA ALA A 371 -23.15 17.47 -9.67
C ALA A 371 -22.99 18.99 -9.51
N MET A 372 -23.92 19.64 -8.81
CA MET A 372 -23.90 21.07 -8.52
C MET A 372 -23.14 21.42 -7.24
N GLN A 373 -22.77 20.42 -6.42
CA GLN A 373 -21.99 20.64 -5.21
C GLN A 373 -20.61 21.18 -5.56
N LYS A 374 -20.06 22.01 -4.67
CA LYS A 374 -18.73 22.60 -4.79
C LYS A 374 -17.90 22.37 -3.53
N GLY A 375 -16.59 22.29 -3.70
CA GLY A 375 -15.62 22.03 -2.64
C GLY A 375 -15.25 20.55 -2.51
N ASP A 376 -14.69 20.21 -1.35
CA ASP A 376 -14.29 18.86 -0.98
C ASP A 376 -15.54 17.98 -0.77
N VAL A 377 -15.59 16.85 -1.47
CA VAL A 377 -16.67 15.87 -1.42
C VAL A 377 -16.14 14.47 -1.09
N SER A 378 -14.95 14.40 -0.50
CA SER A 378 -14.27 13.12 -0.19
C SER A 378 -15.05 12.26 0.81
N ASP A 379 -15.89 12.87 1.65
CA ASP A 379 -16.78 12.18 2.60
C ASP A 379 -17.93 11.43 1.93
N GLN A 380 -18.12 11.63 0.62
CA GLN A 380 -19.07 10.90 -0.21
C GLN A 380 -18.44 9.71 -0.92
N ILE A 381 -17.16 9.43 -0.69
CA ILE A 381 -16.46 8.29 -1.26
C ILE A 381 -16.22 7.26 -0.17
N GLN A 382 -16.51 6.00 -0.49
CA GLN A 382 -16.40 4.88 0.42
C GLN A 382 -15.67 3.72 -0.25
N LEU A 383 -14.92 2.95 0.54
CA LEU A 383 -14.27 1.72 0.10
C LEU A 383 -15.24 0.55 0.23
N TYR A 384 -15.36 -0.24 -0.84
CA TYR A 384 -16.22 -1.40 -0.94
C TYR A 384 -15.42 -2.65 -1.31
N ASP A 385 -15.87 -3.79 -0.79
CA ASP A 385 -15.52 -5.13 -1.26
C ASP A 385 -16.54 -5.52 -2.35
N ASN A 386 -16.05 -5.96 -3.51
CA ASN A 386 -16.91 -6.40 -4.61
C ASN A 386 -17.57 -7.76 -4.33
N GLY A 387 -16.99 -8.57 -3.43
CA GLY A 387 -17.50 -9.87 -3.02
C GLY A 387 -17.30 -10.96 -4.06
N THR A 388 -16.35 -10.78 -5.00
CA THR A 388 -16.02 -11.76 -6.05
C THR A 388 -14.69 -12.46 -5.78
N LYS A 389 -13.82 -11.86 -4.95
CA LYS A 389 -12.57 -12.46 -4.48
C LYS A 389 -12.46 -12.37 -2.97
N LYS A 390 -11.77 -13.33 -2.37
CA LYS A 390 -11.52 -13.35 -0.93
C LYS A 390 -10.61 -12.20 -0.56
N ASP A 391 -11.02 -11.51 0.49
CA ASP A 391 -10.22 -10.52 1.21
C ASP A 391 -8.82 -11.03 1.58
N GLN A 392 -7.83 -10.16 1.36
CA GLN A 392 -6.44 -10.38 1.71
C GLN A 392 -5.86 -9.19 2.45
N TYR A 393 -4.72 -9.43 3.11
CA TYR A 393 -3.95 -8.35 3.71
C TYR A 393 -3.63 -7.29 2.64
N PRO A 394 -4.00 -6.01 2.86
CA PRO A 394 -3.75 -4.95 1.90
C PRO A 394 -2.24 -4.81 1.64
N GLY A 395 -1.82 -4.99 0.40
CA GLY A 395 -0.40 -5.02 0.03
C GLY A 395 0.11 -6.40 -0.40
N ALA A 396 -0.55 -7.50 -0.03
CA ALA A 396 -0.16 -8.83 -0.51
C ALA A 396 -0.57 -9.05 -1.98
N ASN A 397 -1.83 -8.78 -2.35
CA ASN A 397 -2.29 -8.75 -3.74
C ASN A 397 -2.00 -10.05 -4.54
N ILE A 398 -2.45 -11.20 -4.04
CA ILE A 398 -2.36 -12.46 -4.79
C ILE A 398 -3.47 -12.49 -5.83
N ARG A 399 -3.07 -12.49 -7.11
CA ARG A 399 -4.02 -12.41 -8.25
C ARG A 399 -4.33 -13.74 -8.93
N ILE A 400 -3.65 -14.81 -8.55
CA ILE A 400 -3.75 -16.13 -9.19
C ILE A 400 -4.34 -17.12 -8.20
N ASP A 401 -5.33 -17.90 -8.64
CA ASP A 401 -5.80 -19.06 -7.89
C ASP A 401 -4.67 -20.10 -7.86
N LEU A 402 -4.20 -20.43 -6.65
CA LEU A 402 -3.16 -21.43 -6.46
C LEU A 402 -3.80 -22.82 -6.37
N PRO A 403 -3.06 -23.90 -6.68
CA PRO A 403 -3.53 -25.27 -6.44
C PRO A 403 -4.06 -25.41 -5.01
N GLU A 404 -5.26 -25.97 -4.87
CA GLU A 404 -5.97 -26.14 -3.57
C GLU A 404 -6.43 -24.84 -2.88
N MET A 405 -6.27 -23.68 -3.52
CA MET A 405 -6.70 -22.39 -3.00
C MET A 405 -7.41 -21.53 -4.04
N SER A 406 -8.74 -21.62 -4.05
CA SER A 406 -9.58 -20.67 -4.76
C SER A 406 -9.74 -19.38 -3.97
N LEU A 407 -9.39 -18.26 -4.60
CA LEU A 407 -9.70 -16.91 -4.16
C LEU A 407 -11.12 -16.51 -4.54
N THR A 408 -11.81 -17.29 -5.38
CA THR A 408 -13.15 -16.94 -5.84
C THR A 408 -14.19 -17.05 -4.73
N GLU A 409 -15.08 -16.06 -4.65
CA GLU A 409 -16.25 -16.07 -3.81
C GLU A 409 -17.45 -15.40 -4.51
N SER A 410 -18.60 -15.35 -3.82
CA SER A 410 -19.82 -14.75 -4.37
C SER A 410 -20.67 -14.19 -3.22
N LYS A 411 -20.20 -13.08 -2.67
CA LYS A 411 -20.89 -12.30 -1.64
C LYS A 411 -21.58 -11.09 -2.28
N ALA A 412 -22.40 -10.42 -1.47
CA ALA A 412 -22.93 -9.12 -1.85
C ALA A 412 -21.84 -8.05 -1.70
N ILE A 413 -21.94 -6.98 -2.47
CA ILE A 413 -21.08 -5.80 -2.33
C ILE A 413 -21.34 -5.16 -0.97
N GLU A 414 -20.27 -4.98 -0.20
CA GLU A 414 -20.34 -4.44 1.15
C GLU A 414 -19.23 -3.40 1.41
N GLU A 415 -19.44 -2.54 2.41
CA GLU A 415 -18.45 -1.54 2.79
C GLU A 415 -17.30 -2.24 3.52
N VAL A 416 -16.06 -1.94 3.14
CA VAL A 416 -14.90 -2.40 3.89
C VAL A 416 -14.85 -1.63 5.21
N PRO A 417 -14.94 -2.32 6.37
CA PRO A 417 -14.86 -1.65 7.67
C PRO A 417 -13.52 -0.93 7.85
N ASN A 418 -13.47 0.11 8.69
CA ASN A 418 -12.21 0.75 9.06
C ASN A 418 -12.21 1.05 10.56
N PRO A 419 -11.46 0.30 11.40
CA PRO A 419 -10.50 -0.76 11.05
C PRO A 419 -11.14 -1.97 10.35
N ASN A 420 -10.44 -2.56 9.38
CA ASN A 420 -10.82 -3.85 8.77
C ASN A 420 -10.16 -5.03 9.52
N ALA A 421 -10.39 -6.25 9.03
CA ALA A 421 -9.83 -7.46 9.62
C ALA A 421 -8.29 -7.51 9.64
N PHE A 422 -7.61 -6.68 8.84
CA PHE A 422 -6.16 -6.70 8.66
C PHE A 422 -5.46 -5.47 9.24
N THR A 423 -6.03 -4.28 9.08
CA THR A 423 -5.38 -3.00 9.36
C THR A 423 -6.37 -1.83 9.45
N THR A 424 -5.87 -0.65 9.81
CA THR A 424 -6.59 0.63 9.73
C THR A 424 -6.08 1.41 8.54
N LEU A 425 -6.98 1.86 7.67
CA LEU A 425 -6.63 2.64 6.48
C LEU A 425 -6.71 4.14 6.77
N PRO A 426 -5.71 4.94 6.37
CA PRO A 426 -5.84 6.40 6.37
C PRO A 426 -6.77 6.86 5.24
N GLN A 427 -7.02 8.16 5.15
CA GLN A 427 -7.65 8.74 3.96
C GLN A 427 -6.68 8.62 2.77
N ILE A 428 -7.13 7.97 1.70
CA ILE A 428 -6.31 7.70 0.51
C ILE A 428 -6.77 8.56 -0.67
N ILE A 429 -8.08 8.67 -0.88
CA ILE A 429 -8.66 9.41 -2.00
C ILE A 429 -9.19 10.76 -1.53
N LYS A 430 -8.93 11.79 -2.33
CA LYS A 430 -9.55 13.11 -2.20
C LYS A 430 -10.27 13.49 -3.49
N VAL A 431 -11.49 14.00 -3.36
CA VAL A 431 -12.33 14.39 -4.49
C VAL A 431 -12.83 15.81 -4.26
N THR A 432 -12.66 16.67 -5.27
CA THR A 432 -13.09 18.07 -5.23
C THR A 432 -13.91 18.41 -6.47
N LEU A 433 -15.04 19.09 -6.30
CA LEU A 433 -15.83 19.68 -7.38
C LEU A 433 -15.68 21.21 -7.37
N ASN A 434 -15.23 21.81 -8.47
CA ASN A 434 -14.97 23.24 -8.61
C ASN A 434 -15.88 23.90 -9.63
#